data_AF-A0A7I8CYC0-F1
#
_entry.id   AF-A0A7I8CYC0-F1
#
_cell.length_a   1.000
_cell.length_b   1.000
_cell.length_c   1.000
_cell.angle_alpha   90.00
_cell.angle_beta   90.00
_cell.angle_gamma   90.00
#
_symmetry.space_group_name_H-M   'P 1'
#
loop_
_entity.id
_entity.type
_entity.pdbx_description
1 polymer ?
#
loop_
_entity_poly.entity_id
_entity_poly.type
_entity_poly.pdbx_seq_one_letter_code
_entity_poly.pdbx_strand_id
1 'polypeptide(L)'
;MKTQVKLTRWIMFSMVLGVAIGYVCHQMAPDGNAAKAIAADLGIITEIFLRLIKMIIAPLVFATLVSGISSMESGKAIGRIGVRAVGWFILASLISLSIGLLFVNLAHPGMSMNLPLPGADASTNLKTSALNAKDFLTHMFPGALPRQWPPTRSCRSSCFRYFSVSGLAGSRELPRGKH
;
A
#
# COMPACT_ATOMS: atom_id res chain seq x y z
N MET A 1 20.86 -32.27 -7.27
CA MET A 1 19.83 -31.32 -6.78
C MET A 1 20.14 -30.94 -5.33
N LYS A 2 20.77 -29.78 -5.09
CA LYS A 2 21.10 -29.30 -3.74
C LYS A 2 19.99 -28.37 -3.23
N THR A 3 19.61 -28.63 -1.99
CA THR A 3 18.48 -28.10 -1.22
C THR A 3 18.51 -26.56 -1.14
N GLN A 4 17.70 -25.89 -1.96
CA GLN A 4 17.50 -24.42 -1.99
C GLN A 4 16.64 -23.89 -0.81
N VAL A 5 16.49 -24.68 0.26
CA VAL A 5 15.50 -24.47 1.33
C VAL A 5 16.02 -23.53 2.45
N LYS A 6 17.23 -22.97 2.31
CA LYS A 6 17.88 -22.18 3.37
C LYS A 6 17.25 -20.80 3.59
N LEU A 7 16.85 -20.08 2.52
CA LEU A 7 16.30 -18.72 2.65
C LEU A 7 14.84 -18.70 3.12
N THR A 8 13.96 -19.48 2.50
CA THR A 8 12.55 -19.54 2.91
C THR A 8 12.41 -20.01 4.36
N ARG A 9 13.26 -20.95 4.79
CA ARG A 9 13.30 -21.40 6.19
C ARG A 9 13.73 -20.29 7.14
N TRP A 10 14.65 -19.42 6.74
CA TRP A 10 15.07 -18.26 7.53
C TRP A 10 13.95 -17.23 7.71
N ILE A 11 13.15 -16.98 6.68
CA ILE A 11 11.99 -16.06 6.76
C ILE A 11 10.92 -16.63 7.71
N MET A 12 10.61 -17.92 7.57
CA MET A 12 9.65 -18.58 8.47
C MET A 12 10.17 -18.57 9.91
N PHE A 13 11.46 -18.82 10.10
CA PHE A 13 12.08 -18.81 11.42
C PHE A 13 12.06 -17.41 12.06
N SER A 14 12.38 -16.35 11.31
CA SER A 14 12.36 -14.98 11.84
C SER A 14 10.94 -14.50 12.17
N MET A 15 9.93 -14.89 11.38
CA MET A 15 8.53 -14.57 11.66
C MET A 15 8.06 -15.24 12.96
N VAL A 16 8.34 -16.54 13.12
CA VAL A 16 7.96 -17.28 14.34
C VAL A 16 8.72 -16.74 15.55
N LEU A 17 10.02 -16.48 15.41
CA LEU A 17 10.84 -15.94 16.49
C LEU A 17 10.38 -14.53 16.89
N GLY A 18 10.02 -13.67 15.93
CA GLY A 18 9.48 -12.33 16.20
C GLY A 18 8.16 -12.37 16.96
N VAL A 19 7.25 -13.26 16.59
CA VAL A 19 5.98 -13.47 17.33
C VAL A 19 6.26 -14.02 18.73
N ALA A 20 7.18 -14.98 18.87
CA ALA A 20 7.53 -15.56 20.17
C ALA A 20 8.14 -14.52 21.12
N ILE A 21 9.10 -13.72 20.63
CA ILE A 21 9.72 -12.63 21.42
C ILE A 21 8.66 -11.60 21.81
N GLY A 22 7.77 -11.20 20.88
CA GLY A 22 6.67 -10.29 21.16
C GLY A 22 5.72 -10.82 22.24
N TYR A 23 5.40 -12.11 22.20
CA TYR A 23 4.56 -12.78 23.19
C TYR A 23 5.22 -12.87 24.57
N VAL A 24 6.51 -13.21 24.62
CA VAL A 24 7.28 -13.26 25.88
C VAL A 24 7.41 -11.88 26.52
N CYS A 25 7.71 -10.84 25.73
CA CYS A 25 7.71 -9.45 26.22
C CYS A 25 6.34 -9.01 26.76
N HIS A 26 5.24 -9.51 26.19
CA HIS A 26 3.90 -9.22 26.67
C HIS A 26 3.61 -9.91 28.02
N GLN A 27 4.01 -11.18 28.17
CA GLN A 27 3.80 -11.95 29.40
C GLN A 27 4.67 -11.49 30.58
N MET A 28 5.84 -10.92 30.30
CA MET A 28 6.78 -10.44 31.33
C MET A 28 6.52 -8.99 31.78
N ALA A 29 5.49 -8.31 31.25
CA ALA A 29 5.10 -6.96 31.64
C ALA A 29 3.95 -7.00 32.69
N PRO A 30 4.22 -6.81 33.99
CA PRO A 30 3.20 -6.96 35.04
C PRO A 30 2.27 -5.75 35.18
N ASP A 31 2.67 -4.58 34.66
CA ASP A 31 1.93 -3.32 34.77
C ASP A 31 1.63 -2.72 33.39
N GLY A 32 0.40 -2.25 33.19
CA GLY A 32 -0.06 -1.63 31.93
C GLY A 32 0.71 -0.38 31.49
N ASN A 33 1.64 0.14 32.30
CA ASN A 33 2.55 1.22 31.96
C ASN A 33 3.88 0.72 31.35
N ALA A 34 4.40 -0.43 31.80
CA ALA A 34 5.60 -1.05 31.22
C ALA A 34 5.32 -1.60 29.81
N ALA A 35 4.12 -2.13 29.57
CA ALA A 35 3.67 -2.55 28.24
C ALA A 35 3.64 -1.38 27.23
N LYS A 36 3.31 -0.17 27.68
CA LYS A 36 3.29 1.04 26.83
C LYS A 36 4.69 1.53 26.48
N ALA A 37 5.64 1.45 27.40
CA ALA A 37 7.03 1.81 27.14
C ALA A 37 7.67 0.87 26.10
N ILE A 38 7.49 -0.44 26.27
CA ILE A 38 7.97 -1.45 25.30
C ILE A 38 7.28 -1.26 23.94
N ALA A 39 5.98 -0.96 23.92
CA ALA A 39 5.26 -0.67 22.69
C ALA A 39 5.72 0.62 21.99
N ALA A 40 6.13 1.65 22.74
CA ALA A 40 6.67 2.89 22.18
C ALA A 40 8.02 2.66 21.49
N ASP A 41 8.93 1.91 22.14
CA ASP A 41 10.26 1.61 21.58
C ASP A 41 10.18 0.73 20.33
N LEU A 42 9.32 -0.29 20.33
CA LEU A 42 9.04 -1.12 19.15
C LEU A 42 8.29 -0.36 18.05
N GLY A 43 7.45 0.60 18.43
CA GLY A 43 6.72 1.47 17.52
C GLY A 43 7.65 2.32 16.67
N ILE A 44 8.69 2.90 17.28
CA ILE A 44 9.69 3.73 16.57
C ILE A 44 10.39 2.92 15.46
N ILE A 45 10.83 1.70 15.78
CA ILE A 45 11.51 0.83 14.80
C ILE A 45 10.56 0.45 13.65
N THR A 46 9.30 0.18 13.96
CA THR A 46 8.27 -0.18 12.97
C THR A 46 7.93 1.01 12.08
N GLU A 47 7.82 2.21 12.64
CA GLU A 47 7.58 3.43 11.85
C GLU A 47 8.72 3.72 10.87
N ILE A 48 9.97 3.60 11.32
CA ILE A 48 11.15 3.80 10.46
C ILE A 48 11.14 2.78 9.32
N PHE A 49 10.91 1.50 9.64
CA PHE A 49 10.83 0.42 8.65
C PHE A 49 9.72 0.65 7.62
N LEU A 50 8.51 0.99 8.06
CA LEU A 50 7.39 1.28 7.16
C LEU A 50 7.64 2.53 6.31
N ARG A 51 8.35 3.54 6.83
CA ARG A 51 8.72 4.75 6.08
C ARG A 51 9.75 4.43 4.98
N LEU A 52 10.72 3.57 5.28
CA LEU A 52 11.70 3.07 4.30
C LEU A 52 11.01 2.32 3.16
N ILE A 53 10.09 1.41 3.47
CA ILE A 53 9.34 0.65 2.45
C ILE A 53 8.47 1.59 1.60
N LYS A 54 7.72 2.52 2.22
CA LYS A 54 6.85 3.45 1.49
C LYS A 54 7.61 4.35 0.51
N MET A 55 8.85 4.73 0.82
CA MET A 55 9.70 5.51 -0.08
C MET A 55 10.10 4.75 -1.35
N ILE A 56 10.22 3.42 -1.27
CA ILE A 56 10.60 2.55 -2.40
C ILE A 56 9.38 2.15 -3.24
N ILE A 57 8.22 1.92 -2.61
CA ILE A 57 7.00 1.46 -3.32
C ILE A 57 6.57 2.46 -4.41
N ALA A 58 6.56 3.77 -4.09
CA ALA A 58 6.09 4.79 -5.04
C ALA A 58 6.84 4.80 -6.39
N PRO A 59 8.19 4.91 -6.42
CA PRO A 59 8.94 4.89 -7.68
C PRO A 59 8.90 3.52 -8.37
N LEU A 60 8.87 2.41 -7.62
CA LEU A 60 8.82 1.07 -8.17
C LEU A 60 7.49 0.82 -8.92
N VAL A 61 6.36 1.17 -8.30
CA VAL A 61 5.05 1.02 -8.92
C VAL A 61 4.96 1.87 -10.19
N PHE A 62 5.41 3.14 -10.15
CA PHE A 62 5.42 3.98 -11.34
C PHE A 62 6.26 3.39 -12.49
N ALA A 63 7.47 2.92 -12.21
CA ALA A 63 8.32 2.27 -13.21
C ALA A 63 7.67 1.01 -13.80
N THR A 64 7.05 0.18 -12.97
CA THR A 64 6.34 -1.03 -13.45
C THR A 64 5.15 -0.67 -14.34
N LEU A 65 4.37 0.35 -13.99
CA LEU A 65 3.24 0.82 -14.81
C LEU A 65 3.71 1.39 -16.16
N VAL A 66 4.75 2.23 -16.16
CA VAL A 66 5.31 2.80 -17.40
C VAL A 66 5.87 1.72 -18.31
N SER A 67 6.70 0.81 -17.78
CA SER A 67 7.26 -0.30 -18.56
C SER A 67 6.17 -1.26 -19.07
N GLY A 68 5.08 -1.43 -18.32
CA GLY A 68 3.93 -2.24 -18.70
C GLY A 68 3.20 -1.66 -19.92
N ILE A 69 3.03 -0.34 -19.96
CA ILE A 69 2.36 0.33 -21.09
C ILE A 69 3.29 0.41 -22.31
N SER A 70 4.59 0.61 -22.12
CA SER A 70 5.56 0.69 -23.24
C SER A 70 5.78 -0.63 -23.97
N SER A 71 5.49 -1.77 -23.33
CA SER A 71 5.72 -3.11 -23.92
C SER A 71 4.62 -3.55 -24.90
N MET A 72 3.59 -2.73 -25.14
CA MET A 72 2.43 -3.09 -25.98
C MET A 72 2.30 -2.14 -27.17
N GLU A 73 2.60 -2.65 -28.36
CA GLU A 73 2.59 -1.86 -29.61
C GLU A 73 1.18 -1.58 -30.16
N SER A 74 0.16 -2.35 -29.72
CA SER A 74 -1.21 -2.26 -30.25
C SER A 74 -2.23 -1.79 -29.20
N GLY A 75 -2.59 -0.50 -29.26
CA GLY A 75 -3.56 0.15 -28.36
C GLY A 75 -4.97 -0.46 -28.35
N LYS A 76 -5.35 -1.27 -29.35
CA LYS A 76 -6.62 -2.02 -29.35
C LYS A 76 -6.54 -3.32 -28.53
N ALA A 77 -5.37 -3.94 -28.45
CA ALA A 77 -5.16 -5.15 -27.67
C ALA A 77 -5.14 -4.82 -26.16
N ILE A 78 -4.52 -3.70 -25.77
CA ILE A 78 -4.43 -3.28 -24.37
C ILE A 78 -5.81 -2.99 -23.75
N GLY A 79 -6.74 -2.40 -24.50
CA GLY A 79 -8.10 -2.15 -24.03
C GLY A 79 -8.88 -3.44 -23.73
N ARG A 80 -8.77 -4.46 -24.59
CA ARG A 80 -9.46 -5.75 -24.40
C ARG A 80 -8.90 -6.52 -23.21
N ILE A 81 -7.57 -6.53 -23.05
CA ILE A 81 -6.91 -7.20 -21.95
C ILE A 81 -7.19 -6.48 -20.64
N GLY A 82 -7.14 -5.15 -20.63
CA GLY A 82 -7.49 -4.31 -19.48
C GLY A 82 -8.92 -4.53 -19.00
N VAL A 83 -9.90 -4.56 -19.91
CA VAL A 83 -11.31 -4.83 -19.54
C VAL A 83 -11.48 -6.23 -18.95
N ARG A 84 -10.83 -7.26 -19.52
CA ARG A 84 -10.85 -8.61 -18.95
C ARG A 84 -10.19 -8.66 -17.58
N ALA A 85 -9.07 -7.97 -17.39
CA ALA A 85 -8.36 -7.89 -16.11
C ALA A 85 -9.20 -7.19 -15.03
N VAL A 86 -9.81 -6.05 -15.34
CA VAL A 86 -10.69 -5.32 -14.43
C VAL A 86 -11.92 -6.17 -14.07
N GLY A 87 -12.54 -6.82 -15.05
CA GLY A 87 -13.66 -7.73 -14.80
C GLY A 87 -13.29 -8.88 -13.86
N TRP A 88 -12.14 -9.53 -14.10
CA TRP A 88 -11.61 -10.56 -13.22
C TRP A 88 -11.28 -10.04 -11.82
N PHE A 89 -10.71 -8.84 -11.71
CA PHE A 89 -10.36 -8.22 -10.43
C PHE A 89 -11.58 -7.89 -9.58
N ILE A 90 -12.64 -7.34 -10.18
CA ILE A 90 -13.90 -7.04 -9.48
C ILE A 90 -14.53 -8.34 -8.97
N LEU A 91 -14.62 -9.37 -9.83
CA LEU A 91 -15.20 -10.66 -9.44
C LEU A 91 -14.39 -11.33 -8.31
N ALA A 92 -13.06 -11.35 -8.43
CA ALA A 92 -12.18 -11.88 -7.40
C ALA A 92 -12.28 -11.11 -6.07
N SER A 93 -12.41 -9.78 -6.13
CA SER A 93 -12.57 -8.93 -4.94
C SER A 93 -13.92 -9.17 -4.23
N LEU A 94 -15.01 -9.32 -4.99
CA LEU A 94 -16.32 -9.67 -4.44
C LEU A 94 -16.31 -11.04 -3.77
N ILE A 95 -15.77 -12.06 -4.44
CA ILE A 95 -15.66 -13.41 -3.89
C ILE A 95 -14.80 -13.40 -2.60
N SER A 96 -13.66 -12.71 -2.61
CA SER A 96 -12.78 -12.56 -1.45
C SER A 96 -13.51 -11.89 -0.27
N LEU A 97 -14.22 -10.79 -0.52
CA LEU A 97 -14.96 -10.07 0.51
C LEU A 97 -16.14 -10.89 1.06
N SER A 98 -16.88 -11.60 0.20
CA SER A 98 -17.97 -12.47 0.63
C SER A 98 -17.48 -13.62 1.51
N ILE A 99 -16.38 -14.26 1.14
CA ILE A 99 -15.77 -15.32 1.97
C ILE A 99 -15.26 -14.74 3.29
N GLY A 100 -14.62 -13.57 3.26
CA GLY A 100 -14.17 -12.87 4.48
C GLY A 100 -15.33 -12.56 5.42
N LEU A 101 -16.46 -12.09 4.88
CA LEU A 101 -17.66 -11.79 5.66
C LEU A 101 -18.29 -13.06 6.26
N LEU A 102 -18.37 -14.14 5.47
CA LEU A 102 -18.83 -15.44 5.97
C LEU A 102 -17.94 -15.95 7.11
N PHE A 103 -16.62 -15.85 6.95
CA PHE A 103 -15.68 -16.31 7.98
C PHE A 103 -15.78 -15.48 9.27
N VAL A 104 -15.88 -14.16 9.16
CA VAL A 104 -16.06 -13.26 10.32
C VAL A 104 -17.41 -13.51 11.01
N ASN A 105 -18.47 -13.74 10.23
CA ASN A 105 -19.79 -14.06 10.77
C ASN A 105 -19.80 -15.41 11.50
N LEU A 106 -19.03 -16.41 11.06
CA LEU A 106 -18.93 -17.70 11.76
C LEU A 106 -18.02 -17.62 12.99
N ALA A 107 -16.86 -16.98 12.85
CA ALA A 107 -15.86 -16.91 13.92
C ALA A 107 -16.23 -15.91 15.04
N HIS A 108 -17.19 -14.99 14.79
CA HIS A 108 -17.63 -13.93 15.71
C HIS A 108 -16.50 -13.37 16.59
N PRO A 109 -15.41 -12.83 16.02
CA PRO A 109 -14.20 -12.48 16.77
C PRO A 109 -14.37 -11.30 17.76
N GLY A 110 -15.59 -10.79 17.94
CA GLY A 110 -15.91 -9.67 18.84
C GLY A 110 -16.56 -10.06 20.17
N MET A 111 -17.06 -11.29 20.35
CA MET A 111 -17.75 -11.65 21.61
C MET A 111 -16.81 -11.72 22.82
N SER A 112 -15.52 -11.93 22.58
CA SER A 112 -14.46 -11.98 23.61
C SER A 112 -13.72 -10.66 23.79
N MET A 113 -14.04 -9.62 23.00
CA MET A 113 -13.44 -8.30 23.11
C MET A 113 -14.34 -7.39 23.94
N ASN A 114 -14.11 -7.36 25.26
CA ASN A 114 -14.79 -6.45 26.19
C ASN A 114 -14.22 -5.02 26.03
N LEU A 115 -14.42 -4.42 24.86
CA LEU A 115 -14.16 -2.99 24.65
C LEU A 115 -15.34 -2.20 25.23
N PRO A 116 -15.11 -1.19 26.09
CA PRO A 116 -16.17 -0.33 26.57
C PRO A 116 -16.84 0.35 25.38
N LEU A 117 -18.13 0.03 25.20
CA LEU A 117 -18.97 0.57 24.13
C LEU A 117 -19.07 2.09 24.30
N PRO A 118 -18.61 2.91 23.34
CA PRO A 118 -18.93 4.34 23.32
C PRO A 118 -20.45 4.48 23.25
N GLY A 119 -21.03 5.34 24.09
CA GLY A 119 -22.46 5.60 24.12
C GLY A 119 -23.00 5.98 22.73
N ALA A 120 -24.25 5.60 22.48
CA ALA A 120 -24.94 5.67 21.19
C ALA A 120 -25.08 7.08 20.56
N ASP A 121 -24.55 8.12 21.22
CA ASP A 121 -24.51 9.52 20.76
C ASP A 121 -23.13 9.96 20.24
N ALA A 122 -22.13 9.08 20.24
CA ALA A 122 -20.89 9.35 19.53
C ALA A 122 -21.18 9.30 18.03
N SER A 123 -21.41 10.48 17.45
CA SER A 123 -21.45 10.69 16.01
C SER A 123 -20.19 10.10 15.39
N THR A 124 -20.30 8.83 15.00
CA THR A 124 -19.30 8.17 14.19
C THR A 124 -19.15 9.09 12.99
N ASN A 125 -17.97 9.67 12.83
CA ASN A 125 -17.59 10.49 11.68
C ASN A 125 -17.51 9.59 10.43
N LEU A 126 -18.54 8.76 10.21
CA LEU A 126 -18.77 8.00 9.01
C LEU A 126 -19.04 9.03 7.94
N LYS A 127 -18.00 9.31 7.18
CA LYS A 127 -18.08 9.99 5.90
C LYS A 127 -18.88 9.11 4.94
N THR A 128 -20.19 8.94 5.17
CA THR A 128 -21.11 8.34 4.19
C THR A 128 -21.06 9.13 2.88
N SER A 129 -20.69 10.42 2.94
CA SER A 129 -20.40 11.27 1.79
C SER A 129 -19.21 10.81 0.93
N ALA A 130 -18.24 10.08 1.49
CA ALA A 130 -17.08 9.56 0.75
C ALA A 130 -17.39 8.28 -0.05
N LEU A 131 -18.57 7.67 0.16
CA LEU A 131 -19.01 6.51 -0.61
C LEU A 131 -19.85 6.90 -1.82
N ASN A 132 -20.05 8.20 -2.07
CA ASN A 132 -20.78 8.63 -3.24
C ASN A 132 -19.92 8.39 -4.49
N ALA A 133 -20.49 7.72 -5.50
CA ALA A 133 -19.80 7.43 -6.77
C ALA A 133 -19.26 8.71 -7.43
N LYS A 134 -19.91 9.85 -7.16
CA LYS A 134 -19.48 11.18 -7.60
C LYS A 134 -18.19 11.65 -6.93
N ASP A 135 -18.00 11.36 -5.65
CA ASP A 135 -16.79 11.73 -4.89
C ASP A 135 -15.60 10.85 -5.28
N PHE A 136 -15.84 9.54 -5.45
CA PHE A 136 -14.85 8.60 -5.98
C PHE A 136 -14.39 8.96 -7.41
N LEU A 137 -15.30 9.33 -8.30
CA LEU A 137 -14.96 9.72 -9.66
C LEU A 137 -14.18 11.04 -9.70
N THR A 138 -14.53 11.98 -8.81
CA THR A 138 -13.80 13.26 -8.67
C THR A 138 -12.40 13.07 -8.09
N HIS A 139 -12.14 11.99 -7.35
CA HIS A 139 -10.80 11.65 -6.87
C HIS A 139 -9.98 10.79 -7.84
N MET A 140 -10.63 10.02 -8.72
CA MET A 140 -9.95 9.28 -9.80
C MET A 140 -9.40 10.19 -10.88
N PHE A 141 -10.09 11.31 -11.14
CA PHE A 141 -9.54 12.41 -11.93
C PHE A 141 -8.98 13.45 -10.96
N PRO A 142 -7.67 13.41 -10.61
CA PRO A 142 -7.09 14.52 -9.87
C PRO A 142 -7.43 15.80 -10.63
N GLY A 143 -8.22 16.67 -9.99
CA GLY A 143 -8.64 17.94 -10.56
C GLY A 143 -7.42 18.61 -11.18
N ALA A 144 -7.54 18.95 -12.45
CA ALA A 144 -6.50 19.63 -13.18
C ALA A 144 -6.02 20.85 -12.37
N LEU A 145 -4.70 20.94 -12.20
CA LEU A 145 -3.93 22.03 -11.60
C LEU A 145 -4.00 22.15 -10.07
N PRO A 146 -2.87 21.93 -9.36
CA PRO A 146 -2.71 22.40 -7.98
C PRO A 146 -2.58 23.93 -8.02
N ARG A 147 -3.70 24.65 -7.95
CA ARG A 147 -3.76 26.09 -7.66
C ARG A 147 -3.55 26.39 -6.16
N GLN A 148 -2.75 25.55 -5.50
CA GLN A 148 -2.48 25.58 -4.05
C GLN A 148 -1.00 25.29 -3.74
N TRP A 149 -0.09 25.50 -4.70
CA TRP A 149 1.34 25.51 -4.39
C TRP A 149 1.69 26.80 -3.64
N PRO A 150 2.13 26.76 -2.37
CA PRO A 150 2.68 27.93 -1.71
C PRO A 150 3.91 28.43 -2.50
N PRO A 151 4.16 29.73 -2.63
CA PRO A 151 5.25 30.27 -3.45
C PRO A 151 6.60 30.14 -2.72
N THR A 152 7.01 28.92 -2.35
CA THR A 152 8.34 28.68 -1.79
C THR A 152 9.29 28.25 -2.91
N ARG A 153 10.29 29.10 -3.17
CA ARG A 153 11.26 28.99 -4.28
C ARG A 153 12.09 27.69 -4.26
N SER A 154 12.11 26.96 -3.14
CA SER A 154 12.93 25.75 -2.96
C SER A 154 12.37 24.52 -3.70
N CYS A 155 11.05 24.36 -3.75
CA CYS A 155 10.42 23.17 -4.32
C CYS A 155 10.40 23.15 -5.87
N ARG A 156 10.43 24.33 -6.51
CA ARG A 156 10.42 24.45 -7.98
C ARG A 156 11.69 23.91 -8.61
N SER A 157 12.84 24.10 -7.95
CA SER A 157 14.13 23.59 -8.43
C SER A 157 14.18 22.07 -8.41
N SER A 158 13.69 21.43 -7.33
CA SER A 158 13.75 19.98 -7.18
C SER A 158 12.83 19.24 -8.15
N CYS A 159 11.58 19.72 -8.34
CA CYS A 159 10.65 19.14 -9.30
C CYS A 159 11.11 19.33 -10.76
N PHE A 160 11.67 20.49 -11.11
CA PHE A 160 12.19 20.72 -12.46
C PHE A 160 13.40 19.83 -12.76
N ARG A 161 14.26 19.58 -11.76
CA ARG A 161 15.41 18.69 -11.90
C ARG A 161 14.99 17.22 -12.05
N TYR A 162 13.97 16.79 -11.32
CA TYR A 162 13.43 15.42 -11.44
C TYR A 162 12.77 15.16 -12.79
N PHE A 163 12.01 16.13 -13.31
CA PHE A 163 11.36 16.01 -14.63
C PHE A 163 12.35 16.15 -15.80
N SER A 164 13.35 17.04 -15.69
CA SER A 164 14.38 17.22 -16.71
C SER A 164 15.35 16.04 -16.80
N VAL A 165 15.69 15.41 -15.66
CA VAL A 165 16.50 14.17 -15.65
C VAL A 165 15.74 12.98 -16.24
N SER A 166 14.45 12.84 -15.93
CA SER A 166 13.63 11.74 -16.47
C SER A 166 13.35 11.92 -17.97
N GLY A 167 13.24 13.16 -18.46
CA GLY A 167 13.08 13.46 -19.88
C GLY A 167 14.35 13.28 -20.72
N LEU A 168 15.54 13.49 -20.15
CA LEU A 168 16.82 13.33 -20.87
C LEU A 168 17.30 11.87 -20.93
N ALA A 169 16.86 11.01 -19.99
CA ALA A 169 17.17 9.59 -20.02
C ALA A 169 16.43 8.84 -21.15
N GLY A 170 15.28 9.34 -21.61
CA GLY A 170 14.50 8.73 -22.70
C GLY A 170 15.04 9.03 -24.11
N SER A 171 15.86 10.07 -24.29
CA SER A 171 16.30 10.52 -25.63
C SER A 171 17.65 9.97 -26.08
N ARG A 172 18.34 9.15 -25.27
CA ARG A 172 19.61 8.50 -25.66
C ARG A 172 19.46 7.07 -26.21
N GLU A 173 18.27 6.49 -26.14
CA GLU A 173 18.00 5.10 -26.55
C GLU A 173 17.30 5.03 -27.93
N LEU A 174 17.46 6.03 -28.80
CA LEU A 174 17.11 5.90 -30.21
C LEU A 174 18.25 5.16 -30.93
N PRO A 175 18.11 3.86 -31.28
CA PRO A 175 19.05 3.23 -32.19
C PRO A 175 18.98 3.99 -33.52
N ARG A 176 20.05 4.72 -33.83
CA ARG A 176 20.30 5.19 -35.19
C ARG A 176 20.29 3.97 -36.09
N GLY A 177 19.36 3.96 -37.04
CA GLY A 177 19.29 2.94 -38.08
C GLY A 177 20.61 2.79 -38.81
N LYS A 178 20.91 1.54 -39.17
CA LYS A 178 21.81 1.18 -40.25
C LYS A 178 21.25 -0.07 -40.94
N HIS A 179 20.82 0.16 -42.19
CA HIS A 179 20.57 -0.77 -43.29
C HIS A 179 19.52 -1.87 -43.11
#